data_AF-A0A256I9E5-F1
#
_entry.id   AF-A0A256I9E5-F1
#
_cell.length_a   1.000
_cell.length_b   1.000
_cell.length_c   1.000
_cell.angle_alpha   90.00
_cell.angle_beta   90.00
_cell.angle_gamma   90.00
#
_symmetry.space_group_name_H-M   'P 1'
#
loop_
_entity.id
_entity.type
_entity.pdbx_description
1 polymer ?
#
loop_
_entity_poly.entity_id
_entity_poly.type
_entity_poly.pdbx_seq_one_letter_code
_entity_poly.pdbx_strand_id
1 'polypeptide(L)'
;MADSSFLSNRLDRAAAPLLVGDLIALIVMLTIGTLNHTSVEFLTANPLYLPGVYAPFLIAWALIAPVVGAYSAGAAETAKSSVPLAIRSWIPAAVVGLGLRAFVFRGGAELSFAVVMLVAGSAFLGGWRALYFKLR
;
A
#
# COMPACT_ATOMS: atom_id res chain seq x y z
N MET A 1 6.34 25.56 -24.11
CA MET A 1 5.55 24.62 -23.27
C MET A 1 6.35 24.46 -21.99
N ALA A 2 5.79 24.80 -20.82
CA ALA A 2 6.51 24.60 -19.57
C ALA A 2 6.65 23.09 -19.35
N ASP A 3 7.88 22.60 -19.25
CA ASP A 3 8.15 21.19 -18.94
C ASP A 3 7.49 20.87 -17.60
N SER A 4 6.40 20.12 -17.63
CA SER A 4 5.79 19.62 -16.40
C SER A 4 6.79 18.66 -15.75
N SER A 5 7.20 18.98 -14.52
CA SER A 5 8.09 18.12 -13.74
C SER A 5 7.58 16.67 -13.72
N PHE A 6 8.48 15.69 -13.63
CA PHE A 6 8.09 14.27 -13.56
C PHE A 6 6.96 14.02 -12.56
N LEU A 7 7.02 14.65 -11.38
CA LEU A 7 6.00 14.49 -10.33
C LEU A 7 4.66 15.14 -10.68
N SER A 8 4.64 16.25 -11.42
CA SER A 8 3.36 16.88 -11.83
C SER A 8 2.53 16.01 -12.78
N ASN A 9 3.15 15.06 -13.48
CA ASN A 9 2.43 14.09 -14.31
C ASN A 9 2.01 12.83 -13.52
N ARG A 10 2.45 12.70 -12.26
CA ARG A 10 2.27 11.52 -11.41
C ARG A 10 1.31 11.73 -10.24
N LEU A 11 1.03 12.98 -9.90
CA LEU A 11 0.17 13.36 -8.78
C LEU A 11 -0.98 14.23 -9.29
N ASP A 12 -2.20 13.73 -9.13
CA ASP A 12 -3.43 14.44 -9.39
C ASP A 12 -4.22 14.63 -8.09
N ARG A 13 -4.76 15.82 -7.86
CA ARG A 13 -5.60 16.10 -6.68
C ARG A 13 -6.85 15.23 -6.64
N ALA A 14 -7.40 14.88 -7.80
CA ALA A 14 -8.55 13.98 -7.92
C ALA A 14 -8.24 12.55 -7.43
N ALA A 15 -6.96 12.18 -7.30
CA ALA A 15 -6.55 10.88 -6.76
C ALA A 15 -6.50 10.84 -5.22
N ALA A 16 -6.77 11.94 -4.51
CA ALA A 16 -6.72 11.97 -3.05
C ALA A 16 -7.60 10.90 -2.36
N PRO A 17 -8.84 10.60 -2.82
CA PRO A 17 -9.63 9.52 -2.24
C PRO A 17 -8.99 8.13 -2.42
N LEU A 18 -8.26 7.92 -3.53
CA LEU A 18 -7.53 6.68 -3.77
C LEU A 18 -6.39 6.53 -2.77
N LEU A 19 -5.62 7.59 -2.51
CA LEU A 19 -4.55 7.58 -1.51
C LEU A 19 -5.09 7.20 -0.13
N VAL A 20 -6.14 7.87 0.34
CA VAL A 20 -6.73 7.59 1.67
C VAL A 20 -7.18 6.14 1.75
N GLY A 21 -7.91 5.66 0.74
CA GLY A 21 -8.42 4.31 0.74
C GLY A 21 -7.34 3.23 0.58
N ASP A 22 -6.27 3.49 -0.18
CA ASP A 22 -5.12 2.59 -0.28
C ASP A 22 -4.42 2.45 1.09
N LEU A 23 -4.23 3.56 1.82
CA LEU A 23 -3.66 3.54 3.17
C LEU A 23 -4.54 2.74 4.14
N ILE A 24 -5.86 2.95 4.09
CA ILE A 24 -6.81 2.17 4.90
C ILE A 24 -6.73 0.69 4.52
N ALA A 25 -6.73 0.34 3.24
CA ALA A 25 -6.68 -1.04 2.76
C ALA A 25 -5.40 -1.75 3.25
N LEU A 26 -4.25 -1.09 3.17
CA LEU A 26 -2.98 -1.62 3.68
C LEU A 26 -2.99 -1.77 5.20
N ILE A 27 -3.47 -0.77 5.94
CA ILE A 27 -3.57 -0.83 7.41
C ILE A 27 -4.50 -1.99 7.82
N VAL A 28 -5.67 -2.12 7.19
CA VAL A 28 -6.62 -3.21 7.48
C VAL A 28 -5.99 -4.57 7.20
N MET A 29 -5.37 -4.75 6.03
CA MET A 29 -4.70 -6.00 5.68
C MET A 29 -3.62 -6.37 6.69
N LEU A 30 -2.75 -5.41 7.06
CA LEU A 30 -1.67 -5.61 8.03
C LEU A 30 -2.21 -5.89 9.44
N THR A 31 -3.32 -5.25 9.82
CA THR A 31 -4.00 -5.51 11.11
C THR A 31 -4.53 -6.94 11.14
N ILE A 32 -5.26 -7.36 10.11
CA ILE A 32 -5.81 -8.72 9.99
C ILE A 32 -4.69 -9.75 10.04
N GLY A 33 -3.62 -9.54 9.26
CA GLY A 33 -2.45 -10.42 9.27
C GLY A 33 -1.79 -10.49 10.64
N THR A 34 -1.68 -9.36 11.35
CA THR A 34 -1.12 -9.32 12.71
C THR A 34 -2.00 -10.10 13.68
N LEU A 35 -3.33 -9.92 13.65
CA LEU A 35 -4.28 -10.63 14.50
C LEU A 35 -4.31 -12.15 14.27
N ASN A 36 -3.86 -12.62 13.10
CA ASN A 36 -3.67 -14.06 12.86
C ASN A 36 -2.44 -14.64 13.58
N HIS A 37 -1.55 -13.79 14.11
CA HIS A 37 -0.31 -14.18 14.78
C HIS A 37 -0.20 -13.67 16.23
N THR A 38 -1.11 -12.80 16.67
CA THR A 38 -1.15 -12.28 18.04
C THR A 38 -2.57 -12.01 18.50
N SER A 39 -2.77 -11.86 19.82
CA SER A 39 -4.07 -11.51 20.41
C SER A 39 -4.31 -9.99 20.45
N VAL A 40 -5.58 -9.61 20.58
CA VAL A 40 -5.99 -8.23 20.87
C VAL A 40 -5.40 -7.75 22.19
N GLU A 41 -5.39 -8.62 23.21
CA GLU A 41 -4.82 -8.32 24.55
C GLU A 41 -3.34 -7.93 24.45
N PHE A 42 -2.55 -8.68 23.67
CA PHE A 42 -1.16 -8.33 23.42
C PHE A 42 -1.03 -6.95 22.75
N LEU A 43 -1.85 -6.66 21.74
CA LEU A 43 -1.80 -5.39 21.03
C LEU A 43 -2.22 -4.21 21.91
N THR A 44 -3.18 -4.40 22.81
CA THR A 44 -3.55 -3.37 23.81
C THR A 44 -2.44 -3.12 24.82
N ALA A 45 -1.70 -4.16 25.20
CA ALA A 45 -0.53 -4.02 26.07
C ALA A 45 0.71 -3.43 25.35
N ASN A 46 0.76 -3.53 24.01
CA ASN A 46 1.88 -3.10 23.19
C ASN A 46 1.42 -2.14 22.07
N PRO A 47 0.97 -0.91 22.39
CA PRO A 47 0.32 -0.02 21.43
C PRO A 47 1.20 0.41 20.25
N LEU A 48 2.53 0.32 20.38
CA LEU A 48 3.48 0.63 19.31
C LEU A 48 3.75 -0.55 18.37
N TYR A 49 3.21 -1.74 18.64
CA TYR A 49 3.46 -2.92 17.83
C TYR A 49 2.91 -2.76 16.40
N LEU A 50 1.63 -2.39 16.26
CA LEU A 50 1.00 -2.19 14.96
C LEU A 50 1.65 -1.06 14.14
N PRO A 51 1.91 0.14 14.68
CA PRO A 51 2.70 1.15 13.98
C PRO A 51 4.05 0.63 13.46
N GLY A 52 4.75 -0.19 14.26
CA GLY A 52 6.00 -0.84 13.84
C GLY A 52 5.83 -1.84 12.70
N VAL A 53 4.68 -2.51 12.61
CA VAL A 53 4.32 -3.40 11.48
C VAL A 53 3.97 -2.60 10.23
N TYR A 54 3.26 -1.48 10.38
CA TYR A 54 2.81 -0.66 9.26
C TYR A 54 3.94 0.11 8.60
N ALA A 55 4.81 0.71 9.42
CA ALA A 55 5.84 1.65 8.99
C ALA A 55 6.64 1.19 7.76
N PRO A 56 7.26 -0.01 7.71
CA PRO A 56 8.07 -0.41 6.55
C PRO A 56 7.27 -0.41 5.24
N PHE A 57 6.02 -0.86 5.27
CA PHE A 57 5.18 -0.96 4.07
C PHE A 57 4.56 0.38 3.67
N LEU A 58 4.13 1.19 4.63
CA LEU A 58 3.57 2.52 4.34
C LEU A 58 4.65 3.48 3.85
N ILE A 59 5.87 3.41 4.39
CA ILE A 59 7.02 4.17 3.88
C ILE A 59 7.32 3.76 2.44
N ALA A 60 7.46 2.46 2.19
CA ALA A 60 7.73 1.96 0.85
C ALA A 60 6.63 2.33 -0.16
N TRP A 61 5.37 2.22 0.26
CA TRP A 61 4.22 2.63 -0.56
C TRP A 61 4.26 4.12 -0.89
N ALA A 62 4.49 4.98 0.10
CA ALA A 62 4.57 6.43 -0.08
C ALA A 62 5.70 6.85 -1.06
N LEU A 63 6.81 6.10 -1.09
CA LEU A 63 7.92 6.36 -2.00
C LEU A 63 7.67 5.83 -3.41
N ILE A 64 7.11 4.63 -3.55
CA ILE A 64 7.03 3.92 -4.83
C ILE A 64 5.74 4.23 -5.60
N ALA A 65 4.60 4.33 -4.92
CA ALA A 65 3.30 4.49 -5.58
C ALA A 65 3.20 5.78 -6.43
N PRO A 66 3.70 6.95 -5.97
CA PRO A 66 3.76 8.14 -6.82
C PRO A 66 4.66 7.94 -8.04
N VAL A 67 5.83 7.33 -7.89
CA VAL A 67 6.80 7.14 -8.97
C VAL A 67 6.22 6.27 -10.09
N VAL A 68 5.53 5.18 -9.73
CA VAL A 68 4.87 4.30 -10.68
C VAL A 68 3.60 4.94 -11.29
N GLY A 69 2.99 5.90 -10.58
CA GLY A 69 1.85 6.68 -11.06
C GLY A 69 0.49 6.19 -10.54
N ALA A 70 0.47 5.55 -9.38
CA ALA A 70 -0.77 5.11 -8.70
C ALA A 70 -1.75 6.26 -8.42
N TYR A 71 -1.26 7.50 -8.41
CA TYR A 71 -2.00 8.72 -8.13
C TYR A 71 -1.99 9.73 -9.30
N SER A 72 -1.66 9.25 -10.51
CA SER A 72 -1.74 10.06 -11.73
C SER A 72 -3.18 10.31 -12.15
N ALA A 73 -3.40 11.29 -13.04
CA ALA A 73 -4.72 11.57 -13.62
C ALA A 73 -5.38 10.30 -14.20
N GLY A 74 -4.64 9.53 -15.01
CA GLY A 74 -5.12 8.27 -15.59
C GLY A 74 -5.49 7.21 -14.55
N ALA A 75 -4.87 7.21 -13.36
CA ALA A 75 -5.27 6.32 -12.27
C ALA A 75 -6.59 6.73 -11.62
N ALA A 76 -7.01 7.98 -11.74
CA ALA A 76 -8.26 8.51 -11.19
C ALA A 76 -9.44 8.44 -12.20
N GLU A 77 -9.18 8.09 -13.46
CA GLU A 77 -10.19 8.04 -14.52
C GLU A 77 -11.11 6.82 -14.43
N THR A 78 -10.56 5.61 -14.34
CA THR A 78 -11.37 4.37 -14.38
C THR A 78 -10.79 3.24 -13.53
N ALA A 79 -11.62 2.25 -13.17
CA ALA A 79 -11.13 1.03 -12.53
C ALA A 79 -10.10 0.27 -13.40
N LYS A 80 -10.30 0.24 -14.73
CA LYS A 80 -9.44 -0.49 -15.69
C LYS A 80 -8.01 0.05 -15.72
N SER A 81 -7.81 1.35 -15.51
CA SER A 81 -6.49 1.96 -15.37
C SER A 81 -5.99 1.93 -13.92
N SER A 82 -6.87 2.16 -12.96
CA SER A 82 -6.50 2.34 -11.55
C SER A 82 -6.01 1.06 -10.87
N VAL A 83 -6.72 -0.06 -11.06
CA VAL A 83 -6.39 -1.33 -10.39
C VAL A 83 -5.02 -1.86 -10.83
N PRO A 84 -4.69 -1.96 -12.14
CA PRO A 84 -3.37 -2.41 -12.55
C PRO A 84 -2.25 -1.48 -12.08
N LEU A 85 -2.45 -0.17 -12.05
CA LEU A 85 -1.44 0.78 -11.57
C LEU A 85 -1.16 0.60 -10.08
N ALA A 86 -2.18 0.36 -9.26
CA ALA A 86 -2.01 0.07 -7.84
C ALA A 86 -1.21 -1.22 -7.61
N ILE A 87 -1.58 -2.30 -8.30
CA ILE A 87 -0.90 -3.60 -8.18
C ILE A 87 0.56 -3.49 -8.65
N ARG A 88 0.80 -2.85 -9.80
CA ARG A 88 2.16 -2.63 -10.31
C ARG A 88 3.01 -1.74 -9.42
N SER A 89 2.38 -0.85 -8.64
CA SER A 89 3.06 -0.05 -7.62
C SER A 89 3.34 -0.86 -6.36
N TRP A 90 2.42 -1.75 -6.00
CA TRP A 90 2.49 -2.53 -4.78
C TRP A 90 3.63 -3.55 -4.83
N ILE A 91 3.83 -4.24 -5.94
CA ILE A 91 4.88 -5.26 -6.07
C ILE A 91 6.26 -4.70 -5.67
N PRO A 92 6.80 -3.63 -6.30
CA PRO A 92 8.06 -3.05 -5.88
C PRO A 92 8.01 -2.42 -4.48
N ALA A 93 6.89 -1.82 -4.07
CA ALA A 93 6.74 -1.28 -2.72
C ALA A 93 6.82 -2.38 -1.64
N ALA A 94 6.21 -3.53 -1.87
CA ALA A 94 6.25 -4.67 -0.97
C ALA A 94 7.67 -5.23 -0.84
N VAL A 95 8.42 -5.30 -1.94
CA VAL A 95 9.85 -5.71 -1.91
C VAL A 95 10.68 -4.74 -1.08
N VAL A 96 10.52 -3.43 -1.28
CA VAL A 96 11.21 -2.41 -0.46
C VAL A 96 10.76 -2.48 1.00
N GLY A 97 9.46 -2.67 1.26
CA GLY A 97 8.91 -2.82 2.60
C GLY A 97 9.44 -4.06 3.33
N LEU A 98 9.60 -5.19 2.63
CA LEU A 98 10.25 -6.39 3.17
C LEU A 98 11.71 -6.14 3.51
N GLY A 99 12.44 -5.41 2.66
CA GLY A 99 13.81 -4.99 2.95
C GLY A 99 13.88 -4.09 4.19
N LEU A 100 13.03 -3.07 4.28
CA LEU A 100 12.94 -2.22 5.47
C LEU A 100 12.59 -3.05 6.72
N ARG A 101 11.67 -4.00 6.59
CA ARG A 101 11.29 -4.91 7.69
C ARG A 101 12.47 -5.77 8.14
N ALA A 102 13.29 -6.26 7.23
CA ALA A 102 14.41 -7.14 7.56
C ALA A 102 15.61 -6.41 8.18
N PHE A 103 15.86 -5.16 7.77
CA PHE A 103 17.11 -4.46 8.11
C PHE A 103 16.94 -3.24 9.02
N VAL A 104 15.74 -2.64 9.09
CA VAL A 104 15.51 -1.36 9.79
C VAL A 104 14.43 -1.50 10.87
N PHE A 105 13.36 -2.22 10.57
CA PHE A 105 12.24 -2.45 11.48
C PHE A 105 12.30 -3.85 12.09
N ARG A 106 11.36 -4.15 12.99
CA ARG A 106 11.24 -5.48 13.58
C ARG A 106 10.65 -6.46 12.56
N GLY A 107 11.36 -7.54 12.30
CA GLY A 107 10.86 -8.69 11.56
C GLY A 107 11.90 -9.30 10.62
N GLY A 108 11.55 -10.42 10.01
CA GLY A 108 12.32 -11.04 8.93
C GLY A 108 11.74 -10.74 7.55
N ALA A 109 12.20 -11.49 6.55
CA ALA A 109 11.64 -11.50 5.20
C ALA A 109 11.44 -12.95 4.73
N GLU A 110 10.73 -13.74 5.55
CA GLU A 110 10.39 -15.11 5.21
C GLU A 110 9.66 -15.19 3.87
N LEU A 111 10.02 -16.18 3.05
CA LEU A 111 9.47 -16.32 1.70
C LEU A 111 7.94 -16.43 1.71
N SER A 112 7.38 -17.18 2.66
CA SER A 112 5.93 -17.31 2.83
C SER A 112 5.27 -15.96 3.15
N PHE A 113 5.89 -15.17 4.02
CA PHE A 113 5.41 -13.83 4.35
C PHE A 113 5.50 -12.90 3.13
N ALA A 114 6.58 -12.96 2.35
CA ALA A 114 6.72 -12.19 1.12
C ALA A 114 5.62 -12.50 0.10
N VAL A 115 5.31 -13.79 -0.11
CA VAL A 115 4.21 -14.23 -0.98
C VAL A 115 2.87 -13.70 -0.48
N VAL A 116 2.57 -13.81 0.81
CA VAL A 116 1.34 -13.28 1.41
C VAL A 116 1.25 -11.77 1.21
N MET A 117 2.33 -11.03 1.47
CA MET A 117 2.34 -9.58 1.29
C MET A 117 2.06 -9.17 -0.15
N LEU A 118 2.67 -9.84 -1.13
CA LEU A 118 2.45 -9.56 -2.55
C LEU A 118 1.01 -9.85 -2.97
N VAL A 119 0.48 -11.03 -2.61
CA VAL A 119 -0.86 -11.47 -3.03
C VAL A 119 -1.95 -10.70 -2.29
N ALA A 120 -1.89 -10.66 -0.95
CA ALA A 120 -2.91 -10.00 -0.13
C ALA A 120 -2.93 -8.50 -0.39
N GLY A 121 -1.77 -7.84 -0.48
CA GLY A 121 -1.74 -6.41 -0.76
C GLY A 121 -2.29 -6.08 -2.15
N SER A 122 -2.00 -6.91 -3.16
CA SER A 122 -2.60 -6.77 -4.49
C SER A 122 -4.12 -6.94 -4.46
N ALA A 123 -4.62 -7.91 -3.68
CA ALA A 123 -6.05 -8.16 -3.53
C ALA A 123 -6.77 -7.02 -2.79
N PHE A 124 -6.20 -6.52 -1.69
CA PHE A 124 -6.78 -5.42 -0.90
C PHE A 124 -6.77 -4.11 -1.67
N LEU A 125 -5.65 -3.73 -2.28
CA LEU A 125 -5.55 -2.51 -3.09
C LEU A 125 -6.43 -2.59 -4.35
N GLY A 126 -6.36 -3.71 -5.08
CA GLY A 126 -7.17 -3.92 -6.28
C GLY A 126 -8.66 -3.97 -5.97
N GLY A 127 -9.04 -4.68 -4.91
CA GLY A 127 -10.42 -4.80 -4.44
C GLY A 127 -10.98 -3.46 -3.96
N TRP A 128 -10.24 -2.70 -3.16
CA TRP A 128 -10.61 -1.35 -2.75
C TRP A 128 -10.84 -0.45 -3.96
N ARG A 129 -9.88 -0.39 -4.90
CA ARG A 129 -10.02 0.50 -6.07
C ARG A 129 -11.18 0.08 -6.97
N ALA A 130 -11.39 -1.21 -7.18
CA ALA A 130 -12.57 -1.70 -7.90
C ALA A 130 -13.87 -1.27 -7.21
N LEU A 131 -13.93 -1.37 -5.87
CA LEU A 131 -15.08 -0.93 -5.10
C LEU A 131 -15.30 0.58 -5.18
N TYR A 132 -14.24 1.39 -5.04
CA TYR A 132 -14.31 2.84 -5.16
C TYR A 132 -14.96 3.28 -6.47
N PHE A 133 -14.52 2.73 -7.60
CA PHE A 133 -15.09 3.05 -8.92
C PHE A 133 -16.48 2.46 -9.15
N LYS A 134 -16.88 1.43 -8.39
CA LYS A 134 -18.25 0.91 -8.44
C LYS A 134 -19.24 1.82 -7.69
N LEU A 135 -18.77 2.56 -6.69
CA LEU A 135 -19.60 3.41 -5.82
C LEU A 135 -19.58 4.90 -6.23
N ARG A 136 -18.73 5.28 -7.18
CA ARG A 136 -18.60 6.64 -7.72
C ARG A 136 -19.42 6.79 -9.00
#